data_AF-A0A133ND31-F1
#
_entry.id   AF-A0A133ND31-F1
#
_cell.length_a   1.000
_cell.length_b   1.000
_cell.length_c   1.000
_cell.angle_alpha   90.00
_cell.angle_beta   90.00
_cell.angle_gamma   90.00
#
_symmetry.space_group_name_H-M   'P 1'
#
loop_
_entity.id
_entity.type
_entity.pdbx_description
1 polymer ?
#
loop_
_entity_poly.entity_id
_entity_poly.type
_entity_poly.pdbx_seq_one_letter_code
_entity_poly.pdbx_strand_id
1 'polypeptide(L)'
;MTKFLKLIWKGKFNGVEDLPIGELPKNAVRFEEPESAEELAKETRRFLIPVVIFLLIVIFLRIKINGFFGVSDVINIFGIILIPFSILPHEYLHAIFFPKDAEVEMWYSIKQRLALVTSTTAITKQRFI
;
A
#
# COMPACT_ATOMS: atom_id res chain seq x y z
N MET A 1 -27.89 -6.34 4.78
CA MET A 1 -26.80 -5.82 5.64
C MET A 1 -25.59 -5.54 4.77
N THR A 2 -25.10 -4.31 4.76
CA THR A 2 -23.85 -3.95 4.08
C THR A 2 -22.70 -4.55 4.87
N LYS A 3 -21.96 -5.50 4.30
CA LYS A 3 -20.73 -6.02 4.92
C LYS A 3 -19.61 -4.99 4.75
N PHE A 4 -18.92 -4.68 5.84
CA PHE A 4 -17.79 -3.77 5.89
C PHE A 4 -16.49 -4.56 6.01
N LEU A 5 -15.39 -3.98 5.53
CA LEU A 5 -14.02 -4.50 5.73
C LEU A 5 -13.79 -4.79 7.22
N LYS A 6 -13.36 -6.01 7.54
CA LYS A 6 -12.94 -6.39 8.89
C LYS A 6 -11.41 -6.40 8.96
N LEU A 7 -10.84 -5.27 9.39
CA LEU A 7 -9.41 -5.12 9.59
C LEU A 7 -9.02 -5.46 11.04
N ILE A 8 -8.11 -6.42 11.21
CA ILE A 8 -7.67 -6.95 12.50
C ILE A 8 -6.20 -6.60 12.70
N TRP A 9 -5.89 -5.83 13.74
CA TRP A 9 -4.50 -5.56 14.10
C TRP A 9 -3.92 -6.76 14.85
N LYS A 10 -2.91 -7.40 14.27
CA LYS A 10 -2.23 -8.58 14.85
C LYS A 10 -0.91 -8.22 15.53
N GLY A 11 -0.35 -7.07 15.18
CA GLY A 11 0.86 -6.55 15.79
C GLY A 11 2.12 -7.07 15.10
N LYS A 12 3.07 -7.59 15.88
CA LYS A 12 4.43 -7.84 15.41
C LYS A 12 4.53 -9.10 14.55
N PHE A 13 5.09 -8.94 13.35
CA PHE A 13 5.48 -10.02 12.43
C PHE A 13 6.93 -10.44 12.67
N ASN A 14 7.15 -11.73 12.95
CA ASN A 14 8.45 -12.32 13.17
C ASN A 14 8.86 -13.24 12.00
N GLY A 15 7.90 -13.93 11.38
CA GLY A 15 8.13 -14.81 10.25
C GLY A 15 6.84 -15.30 9.60
N VAL A 16 6.98 -16.01 8.48
CA VAL A 16 5.86 -16.51 7.66
C VAL A 16 4.94 -17.45 8.46
N GLU A 17 5.49 -18.11 9.47
CA GLU A 17 4.78 -18.94 10.44
C GLU A 17 3.70 -18.20 11.25
N ASP A 18 3.80 -16.86 11.35
CA ASP A 18 2.78 -16.04 12.01
C ASP A 18 1.53 -15.83 11.14
N LEU A 19 1.64 -16.07 9.82
CA LEU A 19 0.58 -15.78 8.85
C LEU A 19 -0.48 -16.88 8.85
N PRO A 20 -1.75 -16.53 8.61
CA PRO A 20 -2.83 -17.49 8.60
C PRO A 20 -2.71 -18.43 7.39
N ILE A 21 -2.93 -19.72 7.64
CA ILE A 21 -2.99 -20.74 6.58
C ILE A 21 -4.44 -20.88 6.14
N GLY A 22 -4.69 -20.70 4.84
CA GLY A 22 -6.02 -20.81 4.24
C GLY A 22 -6.14 -21.98 3.27
N GLU A 23 -7.38 -22.30 2.90
CA GLU A 23 -7.67 -23.27 1.84
C GLU A 23 -7.72 -22.58 0.47
N LEU A 24 -6.97 -23.12 -0.49
CA LEU A 24 -6.96 -22.63 -1.86
C LEU A 24 -8.10 -23.26 -2.67
N PRO A 25 -8.89 -22.47 -3.42
CA PRO A 25 -9.81 -23.00 -4.42
C PRO A 25 -9.10 -23.94 -5.40
N LYS A 26 -9.77 -25.01 -5.87
CA LYS A 26 -9.17 -26.01 -6.79
C LYS A 26 -8.62 -25.41 -8.09
N ASN A 27 -9.18 -24.28 -8.52
CA ASN A 27 -8.79 -23.54 -9.72
C ASN A 27 -7.98 -22.27 -9.41
N ALA A 28 -7.45 -22.13 -8.19
CA ALA A 28 -6.60 -21.01 -7.83
C ALA A 28 -5.29 -21.07 -8.63
N VAL A 29 -4.90 -19.92 -9.16
CA VAL A 29 -3.62 -19.73 -9.85
C VAL A 29 -2.84 -18.71 -9.05
N ARG A 30 -1.57 -19.01 -8.76
CA ARG A 30 -0.67 -18.07 -8.09
C ARG A 30 -0.50 -16.83 -8.97
N PHE A 31 -0.52 -15.64 -8.37
CA PHE A 31 -0.19 -14.44 -9.12
C PHE A 31 1.28 -14.49 -9.58
N GLU A 32 1.50 -14.05 -10.82
CA GLU A 32 2.83 -13.79 -11.33
C GLU A 32 3.38 -12.55 -10.61
N GLU A 33 4.26 -12.79 -9.65
CA GLU A 33 4.96 -11.75 -8.91
C GLU A 33 6.41 -11.65 -9.41
N PRO A 34 7.02 -10.45 -9.35
CA PRO A 34 8.43 -10.27 -9.66
C PRO A 34 9.31 -11.22 -8.83
N GLU A 35 10.24 -11.93 -9.48
CA GLU A 35 11.13 -12.87 -8.79
C GLU A 35 12.32 -12.15 -8.13
N SER A 36 12.58 -10.91 -8.55
CA SER A 36 13.69 -10.10 -8.06
C SER A 36 13.27 -8.67 -7.71
N ALA A 37 14.08 -8.02 -6.87
CA ALA A 37 13.91 -6.62 -6.53
C ALA A 37 13.99 -5.70 -7.76
N GLU A 38 14.77 -6.07 -8.78
CA GLU A 38 14.89 -5.30 -10.02
C GLU A 38 13.61 -5.36 -10.85
N GLU A 39 13.03 -6.56 -11.00
CA GLU A 39 11.74 -6.74 -11.67
C GLU A 39 10.63 -6.01 -10.92
N LEU A 40 10.63 -6.07 -9.58
CA LEU A 40 9.68 -5.32 -8.76
C LEU A 40 9.82 -3.81 -8.98
N ALA A 41 11.04 -3.28 -9.00
CA ALA A 41 11.31 -1.87 -9.31
C ALA A 41 10.90 -1.48 -10.74
N LYS A 42 10.97 -2.41 -11.69
CA LYS A 42 10.54 -2.21 -13.08
C LYS A 42 9.01 -2.16 -13.18
N GLU A 43 8.31 -3.09 -12.53
CA GLU A 43 6.84 -3.13 -12.51
C GLU A 43 6.28 -1.91 -11.77
N THR A 44 6.83 -1.58 -10.59
CA THR A 44 6.36 -0.42 -9.80
C THR A 44 6.59 0.92 -10.48
N ARG A 45 7.62 1.03 -11.34
CA ARG A 45 7.89 2.25 -12.13
C ARG A 45 6.72 2.68 -13.02
N ARG A 46 5.87 1.75 -13.44
CA ARG A 46 4.66 2.09 -14.23
C ARG A 46 3.71 2.98 -13.44
N PHE A 47 3.66 2.81 -12.11
CA PHE A 47 2.86 3.67 -11.22
C PHE A 47 3.53 5.02 -10.93
N LEU A 48 4.84 5.15 -11.17
CA LEU A 48 5.55 6.42 -10.99
C LEU A 48 5.07 7.49 -11.98
N ILE A 49 4.78 7.09 -13.23
CA ILE A 49 4.34 8.02 -14.29
C ILE A 49 3.08 8.81 -13.90
N PRO A 50 1.94 8.16 -13.54
CA PRO A 50 0.74 8.89 -13.15
C PRO A 50 0.96 9.73 -11.87
N VAL A 51 1.78 9.26 -10.93
CA VAL A 51 2.13 10.03 -9.73
C VAL A 51 2.89 11.31 -10.09
N VAL A 52 3.90 11.22 -10.96
CA VAL A 52 4.68 12.38 -11.40
C VAL A 52 3.80 13.37 -12.17
N ILE A 53 2.94 12.89 -13.08
CA ILE A 53 2.01 13.74 -13.81
C ILE A 53 1.07 14.48 -12.84
N PHE A 54 0.51 13.77 -11.87
CA PHE A 54 -0.35 14.37 -10.84
C PHE A 54 0.40 15.45 -10.04
N LEU A 55 1.62 15.17 -9.60
CA LEU A 55 2.46 16.14 -8.89
C LEU A 55 2.75 17.39 -9.74
N LEU A 56 3.07 17.22 -11.02
CA LEU A 56 3.29 18.34 -11.94
C LEU A 56 2.03 19.20 -12.11
N ILE A 57 0.84 18.58 -12.21
CA ILE A 57 -0.43 19.31 -12.28
C ILE A 57 -0.65 20.12 -11.00
N VAL A 58 -0.45 19.53 -9.83
CA VAL A 58 -0.60 20.22 -8.54
C VAL A 58 0.37 21.39 -8.43
N ILE A 59 1.64 21.20 -8.79
CA ILE A 59 2.66 22.26 -8.78
C ILE A 59 2.26 23.39 -9.74
N PHE A 60 1.85 23.05 -10.97
CA PHE A 60 1.42 24.02 -11.96
C PHE A 60 0.23 24.86 -11.48
N LEU A 61 -0.81 24.21 -10.94
CA LEU A 61 -1.99 24.90 -10.41
C LEU A 61 -1.62 25.82 -9.24
N ARG A 62 -0.75 25.35 -8.34
CA ARG A 62 -0.25 26.17 -7.22
C ARG A 62 0.49 27.40 -7.73
N ILE A 63 1.37 27.26 -8.72
CA ILE A 63 2.11 28.39 -9.31
C ILE A 63 1.15 29.38 -9.98
N LYS A 64 0.14 28.88 -10.70
CA LYS A 64 -0.86 29.73 -11.35
C LYS A 64 -1.67 30.57 -10.34
N ILE A 65 -1.97 30.01 -9.16
CA ILE A 65 -2.80 30.67 -8.14
C ILE A 65 -1.96 31.58 -7.22
N ASN A 66 -0.79 31.12 -6.78
CA ASN A 66 -0.01 31.76 -5.71
C ASN A 66 1.39 32.24 -6.16
N GLY A 67 1.73 32.11 -7.44
CA GLY A 67 3.06 32.42 -7.96
C GLY A 67 4.11 31.36 -7.65
N PHE A 68 5.37 31.65 -8.02
CA PHE A 68 6.51 30.80 -7.72
C PHE A 68 6.78 30.69 -6.22
N PHE A 69 7.55 29.67 -5.83
CA PHE A 69 7.89 29.41 -4.44
C PHE A 69 9.34 29.02 -4.24
N GLY A 70 9.87 29.39 -3.07
CA GLY A 70 11.18 28.98 -2.61
C GLY A 70 11.16 27.61 -1.96
N VAL A 71 12.35 27.03 -1.76
CA VAL A 71 12.52 25.74 -1.08
C VAL A 71 11.93 25.75 0.34
N SER A 72 12.01 26.89 1.03
CA SER A 72 11.42 27.10 2.36
C SER A 72 9.90 26.97 2.39
N ASP A 73 9.22 27.22 1.26
CA ASP A 73 7.76 27.11 1.16
C ASP A 73 7.30 25.66 0.94
N VAL A 74 8.24 24.76 0.61
CA VAL A 74 8.00 23.35 0.27
C VAL A 74 8.40 22.44 1.41
N ILE A 75 9.54 22.73 2.04
CA ILE A 75 10.07 21.91 3.14
C ILE A 75 9.28 22.24 4.40
N ASN A 76 8.23 21.45 4.63
CA ASN A 76 7.43 21.50 5.84
C ASN A 76 7.92 20.44 6.83
N ILE A 77 8.38 20.88 8.01
CA ILE A 77 8.85 19.97 9.07
C ILE A 77 7.76 19.01 9.55
N PHE A 78 6.50 19.44 9.57
CA PHE A 78 5.36 18.56 9.87
C PHE A 78 5.21 17.50 8.77
N GLY A 79 5.44 17.86 7.51
CA GLY A 79 5.45 16.92 6.39
C GLY A 79 6.48 15.80 6.61
N ILE A 80 7.71 16.16 6.99
CA ILE A 80 8.78 15.19 7.27
C ILE A 80 8.39 14.25 8.42
N ILE A 81 7.84 14.80 9.50
CA ILE A 81 7.38 14.02 10.66
C ILE A 81 6.26 13.04 10.27
N LEU A 82 5.39 13.42 9.34
CA LEU A 82 4.25 12.59 8.91
C LEU A 82 4.62 11.44 7.97
N ILE A 83 5.77 11.48 7.28
CA ILE A 83 6.21 10.43 6.36
C ILE A 83 6.15 9.02 6.99
N PRO A 84 6.77 8.73 8.14
CA PRO A 84 6.69 7.38 8.72
C PRO A 84 5.25 6.96 9.08
N PHE A 85 4.38 7.92 9.41
CA PHE A 85 2.98 7.63 9.72
C PHE A 85 2.16 7.31 8.47
N SER A 86 2.65 7.63 7.26
CA SER A 86 1.96 7.31 6.01
C SER A 86 1.94 5.81 5.70
N ILE A 87 2.73 5.00 6.43
CA ILE A 87 2.71 3.54 6.28
C ILE A 87 1.35 2.95 6.70
N LEU A 88 0.71 3.50 7.75
CA LEU A 88 -0.58 3.02 8.21
C LEU A 88 -1.72 3.26 7.18
N PRO A 89 -1.92 4.47 6.65
CA PRO A 89 -2.89 4.66 5.58
C PRO A 89 -2.50 3.92 4.31
N HIS A 90 -1.20 3.69 4.03
CA HIS A 90 -0.78 2.85 2.90
C HIS A 90 -1.26 1.41 3.05
N GLU A 91 -1.00 0.76 4.19
CA GLU A 91 -1.50 -0.60 4.44
C GLU A 91 -3.03 -0.67 4.52
N TYR A 92 -3.67 0.40 5.00
CA TYR A 92 -5.13 0.50 4.97
C TYR A 92 -5.66 0.54 3.53
N LEU A 93 -4.97 1.25 2.62
CA LEU A 93 -5.32 1.23 1.19
C LEU A 93 -5.19 -0.17 0.60
N HIS A 94 -4.18 -0.95 0.97
CA HIS A 94 -4.10 -2.35 0.55
C HIS A 94 -5.26 -3.18 1.10
N ALA A 95 -5.65 -2.97 2.36
CA ALA A 95 -6.73 -3.70 3.00
C ALA A 95 -8.10 -3.48 2.33
N ILE A 96 -8.41 -2.25 1.87
CA ILE A 96 -9.74 -1.95 1.28
C ILE A 96 -9.96 -2.61 -0.09
N PHE A 97 -8.92 -3.08 -0.77
CA PHE A 97 -9.08 -3.76 -2.07
C PHE A 97 -9.44 -5.25 -1.93
N PHE A 98 -9.24 -5.84 -0.74
CA PHE A 98 -9.77 -7.16 -0.42
C PHE A 98 -11.31 -7.20 -0.56
N PRO A 99 -11.90 -8.40 -0.78
CA PRO A 99 -13.34 -8.59 -0.77
C PRO A 99 -13.98 -8.02 0.51
N LYS A 100 -15.20 -7.48 0.39
CA LYS A 100 -15.87 -6.78 1.51
C LYS A 100 -16.17 -7.68 2.72
N ASP A 101 -16.15 -8.99 2.52
CA ASP A 101 -16.36 -10.03 3.51
C ASP A 101 -15.06 -10.70 3.98
N ALA A 102 -13.90 -10.24 3.48
CA ALA A 102 -12.60 -10.72 3.92
C ALA A 102 -12.28 -10.24 5.33
N GLU A 103 -11.72 -11.15 6.13
CA GLU A 103 -10.98 -10.78 7.34
C GLU A 103 -9.54 -10.47 6.92
N VAL A 104 -9.13 -9.22 7.10
CA VAL A 104 -7.79 -8.75 6.72
C VAL A 104 -6.99 -8.53 8.00
N GLU A 105 -5.86 -9.20 8.10
CA GLU A 105 -4.92 -9.08 9.20
C GLU A 105 -3.82 -8.09 8.84
N MET A 106 -3.56 -7.12 9.73
CA MET A 106 -2.49 -6.14 9.59
C MET A 106 -1.36 -6.45 10.58
N TRP A 107 -0.15 -6.44 10.05
CA TRP A 107 1.08 -6.76 10.77
C TRP A 107 2.18 -5.73 10.54
N TYR A 108 3.15 -5.67 11.44
CA TYR A 108 4.33 -4.81 11.30
C TYR A 108 5.61 -5.51 11.79
N SER A 109 6.74 -5.19 11.17
CA SER A 109 8.07 -5.63 11.60
C SER A 109 9.06 -4.48 11.53
N ILE A 110 9.46 -3.97 12.70
CA ILE A 110 10.48 -2.91 12.80
C ILE A 110 11.83 -3.44 12.30
N LYS A 111 12.18 -4.69 12.64
CA LYS A 111 13.44 -5.33 12.23
C LYS A 111 13.57 -5.42 10.72
N GLN A 112 12.48 -5.75 10.03
CA GLN A 112 12.44 -5.86 8.57
C GLN A 112 12.04 -4.55 7.88
N ARG A 113 11.70 -3.50 8.64
CA ARG A 113 11.16 -2.22 8.13
C ARG A 113 9.95 -2.42 7.21
N LEU A 114 9.02 -3.25 7.67
CA LEU A 114 7.88 -3.73 6.90
C LEU A 114 6.58 -3.49 7.66
N ALA A 115 5.53 -3.13 6.95
CA ALA A 115 4.15 -3.37 7.36
C ALA A 115 3.49 -4.16 6.23
N LEU A 116 2.48 -4.97 6.54
CA LEU A 116 1.79 -5.76 5.54
C LEU A 116 0.37 -6.08 5.98
N VAL A 117 -0.50 -6.31 5.00
CA VAL A 117 -1.84 -6.86 5.19
C VAL A 117 -1.99 -8.19 4.48
N THR A 118 -2.73 -9.12 5.08
CA THR A 118 -2.96 -10.45 4.53
C THR A 118 -4.38 -10.95 4.82
N SER A 119 -4.88 -11.88 4.02
CA SER A 119 -6.15 -12.57 4.23
C SER A 119 -6.09 -13.97 3.64
N THR A 120 -6.84 -14.91 4.21
CA THR A 120 -7.08 -16.23 3.62
C THR A 120 -8.14 -16.21 2.52
N THR A 121 -8.76 -15.06 2.27
CA THR A 121 -9.80 -14.90 1.25
C THR A 121 -9.17 -14.81 -0.15
N ALA A 122 -9.66 -15.62 -1.08
CA ALA A 122 -9.21 -15.56 -2.47
C ALA A 122 -9.55 -14.20 -3.11
N ILE A 123 -8.58 -13.62 -3.81
CA ILE A 123 -8.72 -12.33 -4.50
C ILE A 123 -8.54 -12.51 -6.02
N THR A 124 -9.14 -11.62 -6.79
CA THR A 124 -8.94 -11.54 -8.26
C THR A 124 -7.77 -10.63 -8.58
N LYS A 125 -7.11 -10.80 -9.74
CA LYS A 125 -6.01 -9.92 -10.19
C LYS A 125 -6.34 -8.42 -10.17
N GLN A 126 -7.60 -8.04 -10.43
CA GLN A 126 -8.05 -6.63 -10.39
C GLN A 126 -8.03 -6.00 -8.99
N ARG A 127 -7.98 -6.82 -7.93
CA ARG A 127 -7.99 -6.41 -6.52
C ARG A 127 -6.60 -6.51 -5.88
N PHE A 128 -5.62 -7.04 -6.61
CA PHE A 128 -4.26 -7.17 -6.14
C PHE A 128 -3.50 -5.87 -6.46
N ILE A 129 -2.99 -5.22 -5.43
CA ILE A 129 -2.27 -3.94 -5.46
C ILE A 129 -1.07 -3.98 -4.51
#